data_AF-A0A0F9UQV0-F1
#
_entry.id   AF-A0A0F9UQV0-F1
#
_cell.length_a   1.000
_cell.length_b   1.000
_cell.length_c   1.000
_cell.angle_alpha   90.00
_cell.angle_beta   90.00
_cell.angle_gamma   90.00
#
_symmetry.space_group_name_H-M   'P 1'
#
loop_
_entity.id
_entity.type
_entity.pdbx_description
1 polymer ?
#
loop_
_entity_poly.entity_id
_entity_poly.type
_entity_poly.pdbx_seq_one_letter_code
_entity_poly.pdbx_strand_id
1 'polypeptide(L)' 'MSDGETSKPEERLPLGTKVPNIDTVDVFNNKINLAEDLKNYPGIIIDFHRGAW' A
#
# COMPACT_ATOMS: atom_id res chain seq x y z
N MET A 1 5.24 -36.77 -12.66
CA MET A 1 4.88 -36.03 -11.44
C MET A 1 6.19 -35.60 -10.79
N SER A 2 6.45 -34.29 -10.76
CA SER A 2 7.57 -33.67 -10.02
C SER A 2 7.09 -32.26 -9.69
N ASP A 3 6.90 -32.05 -8.39
CA ASP A 3 7.10 -30.84 -7.59
C ASP A 3 6.34 -29.58 -8.07
N GLY A 4 5.30 -29.12 -7.38
CA GLY A 4 5.40 -28.69 -5.99
C GLY A 4 5.77 -27.21 -6.00
N GLU A 5 4.78 -26.35 -5.75
CA GLU A 5 4.83 -24.89 -5.85
C GLU A 5 6.14 -24.24 -5.38
N THR A 6 6.67 -23.31 -6.17
CA THR A 6 7.42 -22.17 -5.63
C THR A 6 6.61 -20.92 -5.92
N SER A 7 5.74 -20.56 -4.96
CA SER A 7 5.12 -19.25 -4.87
C SER A 7 6.16 -18.15 -5.14
N LYS A 8 5.91 -17.31 -6.15
CA LYS A 8 6.69 -16.09 -6.38
C LYS A 8 6.86 -15.37 -5.03
N PRO A 9 8.08 -15.01 -4.61
CA PRO A 9 8.25 -14.16 -3.44
C PRO A 9 7.48 -12.87 -3.71
N GLU A 10 6.55 -12.52 -2.82
CA GLU A 10 5.81 -11.26 -2.91
C GLU A 10 6.83 -10.12 -3.03
N GLU A 11 6.76 -9.36 -4.13
CA GLU A 11 7.61 -8.20 -4.38
C GLU A 11 7.27 -7.12 -3.35
N ARG A 12 7.85 -7.22 -2.15
CA ARG A 12 7.81 -6.17 -1.15
C ARG A 12 8.57 -4.96 -1.70
N LEU A 13 8.06 -3.77 -1.44
CA LEU A 13 8.80 -2.55 -1.74
C LEU A 13 10.11 -2.56 -0.92
N PRO A 14 11.28 -2.41 -1.57
CA PRO A 14 12.54 -2.26 -0.87
C PRO A 14 12.54 -1.07 0.10
N LEU A 15 13.38 -1.13 1.13
CA LEU A 15 13.61 0.04 1.99
C LEU A 15 14.21 1.18 1.17
N GLY A 16 13.75 2.40 1.43
CA GLY A 16 14.16 3.60 0.70
C GLY A 16 13.48 3.78 -0.66
N THR A 17 12.56 2.88 -1.05
CA THR A 17 11.68 3.15 -2.19
C THR A 17 10.94 4.46 -1.98
N LYS A 18 10.94 5.30 -3.03
CA LYS A 18 10.16 6.55 -3.03
C LYS A 18 8.70 6.21 -2.77
N VAL A 19 8.08 6.99 -1.88
CA VAL A 19 6.66 6.82 -1.55
C VAL A 19 5.80 6.74 -2.84
N PRO A 20 4.91 5.75 -2.96
CA PRO A 20 4.00 5.67 -4.11
C PRO A 20 3.06 6.87 -4.11
N ASN A 21 2.65 7.30 -5.31
CA ASN A 21 1.61 8.31 -5.44
C ASN A 21 0.24 7.68 -5.13
N ILE A 22 -0.35 8.03 -3.99
CA ILE A 22 -1.69 7.59 -3.60
C ILE A 22 -2.58 8.83 -3.51
N ASP A 23 -3.50 8.94 -4.47
CA ASP A 23 -4.55 9.95 -4.53
C ASP A 23 -5.86 9.20 -4.79
N THR A 24 -6.64 8.95 -3.74
CA THR A 24 -7.81 8.06 -3.75
C THR A 24 -8.85 8.53 -2.74
N VAL A 25 -9.94 7.79 -2.62
CA VAL A 25 -10.90 7.89 -1.53
C VAL A 25 -10.90 6.60 -0.70
N ASP A 26 -11.17 6.71 0.60
CA ASP A 26 -11.39 5.55 1.47
C ASP A 26 -12.83 5.02 1.39
N VAL A 27 -13.14 3.98 2.15
CA VAL A 27 -14.48 3.36 2.23
C VAL A 27 -15.56 4.28 2.80
N PHE A 28 -15.17 5.40 3.43
CA PHE A 28 -16.07 6.41 3.98
C PHE A 28 -16.14 7.67 3.09
N ASN A 29 -15.59 7.62 1.87
CA ASN A 29 -15.47 8.74 0.93
C ASN A 29 -14.58 9.91 1.40
N ASN A 30 -13.69 9.70 2.36
CA ASN A 30 -12.68 10.69 2.69
C ASN A 30 -11.60 10.70 1.61
N LYS A 31 -11.19 11.88 1.17
CA LYS A 31 -10.06 12.02 0.25
C LYS A 31 -8.76 11.67 0.98
N ILE A 32 -7.97 10.81 0.36
CA ILE A 32 -6.60 10.48 0.77
C ILE A 32 -5.65 11.04 -0.29
N ASN A 33 -4.71 11.90 0.13
CA ASN A 33 -3.61 12.34 -0.71
C ASN A 33 -2.31 12.19 0.06
N LEU A 34 -1.62 11.08 -0.17
CA LEU A 34 -0.47 10.69 0.64
C LEU A 34 0.67 11.72 0.59
N ALA A 35 0.86 12.38 -0.55
CA ALA A 35 1.89 13.40 -0.70
C ALA A 35 1.60 14.64 0.16
N GLU A 36 0.33 15.01 0.32
CA GLU A 36 -0.09 16.09 1.20
C GLU A 36 -0.05 15.66 2.67
N ASP A 37 -0.53 14.45 2.96
CA ASP A 37 -0.57 13.92 4.33
C ASP A 37 0.84 13.84 4.93
N LEU A 38 1.85 13.42 4.15
CA LEU A 38 3.25 13.38 4.59
C LEU A 38 3.89 14.75 4.85
N LYS A 39 3.28 15.86 4.42
CA LYS A 39 3.73 17.21 4.82
C LYS A 39 3.34 17.52 6.26
N ASN A 40 2.21 16.97 6.70
CA ASN A 40 1.63 17.23 8.01
C ASN A 40 2.05 16.17 9.05
N TYR A 41 2.38 14.96 8.59
CA TYR A 41 2.74 13.84 9.46
C TYR A 41 4.14 13.29 9.12
N PRO A 42 5.02 13.07 10.12
CA PRO A 42 6.38 12.57 9.90
C PRO A 42 6.43 11.11 9.43
N GLY A 43 5.30 10.39 9.50
CA GLY A 43 5.16 9.02 9.01
C GLY A 43 3.69 8.59 9.01
N ILE A 44 3.35 7.67 8.11
CA ILE A 44 1.98 7.19 7.89
C ILE A 44 2.01 5.67 7.74
N ILE A 45 1.05 4.99 8.36
CA ILE A 45 0.77 3.57 8.15
C ILE A 45 -0.44 3.48 7.22
N ILE A 46 -0.29 2.73 6.12
CA ILE A 46 -1.37 2.48 5.15
C ILE A 46 -1.68 1.00 5.18
N ASP A 47 -2.93 0.67 5.50
CA ASP A 47 -3.44 -0.69 5.46
C ASP A 47 -4.34 -0.87 4.23
N PHE A 48 -4.10 -1.92 3.45
CA PHE A 48 -4.86 -2.23 2.25
C PHE A 48 -5.71 -3.47 2.51
N HIS A 49 -7.03 -3.28 2.60
CA HIS A 49 -7.96 -4.38 2.73
C HIS A 49 -8.44 -4.87 1.36
N ARG A 50 -8.31 -6.18 1.10
CA ARG A 50 -8.93 -6.83 -0.07
C ARG A 50 -10.29 -7.39 0.35
N GLY A 51 -11.36 -6.66 0.06
CA GLY A 51 -12.75 -7.13 0.27
C GLY A 51 -13.71 -5.98 0.57
N ALA A 52 -14.94 -6.12 0.08
CA ALA A 52 -16.08 -5.30 0.52
C ALA A 52 -16.48 -5.74 1.94
N TRP A 53 -16.77 -4.77 2.79
CA TRP A 53 -17.40 -5.01 4.08
C TRP A 53 -18.87 -5.37 3.88
#